data_AF-A0A183BG83-F1
#
_entry.id   AF-A0A183BG83-F1
#
_cell.length_a   1.000
_cell.length_b   1.000
_cell.length_c   1.000
_cell.angle_alpha   90.00
_cell.angle_beta   90.00
_cell.angle_gamma   90.00
#
_symmetry.space_group_name_H-M   'P 1'
#
loop_
_entity.id
_entity.type
_entity.pdbx_description
1 polymer ?
#
loop_
_entity_poly.entity_id
_entity_poly.type
_entity_poly.pdbx_seq_one_letter_code
_entity_poly.pdbx_strand_id
1 'polypeptide(L)'
;MFSIFGSKKTVEEQLRANKRAINRAVRELETEKRRLEQDKNKITLEIKKLAKQGEMDAVRILAKQIVRNNNYIRRFTLMKTNLEAVGLKLQTLKSTNAMGETMKDITRVMRRMNASMKLPQLQKIMMEFEKQSGILESKEEMMSDAIDDALGDDDIDESEQVVNKVTRQLYHSPPPPSGFGGRQLCC
;
A
#
# COMPACT_ATOMS: atom_id res chain seq x y z
N MET A 1 -5.58 40.10 31.50
CA MET A 1 -6.81 39.45 30.99
C MET A 1 -6.43 38.69 29.73
N PHE A 2 -6.49 37.35 29.77
CA PHE A 2 -6.11 36.48 28.66
C PHE A 2 -7.08 36.68 27.48
N SER A 3 -6.58 37.15 26.34
CA SER A 3 -7.34 37.13 25.09
C SER A 3 -7.41 35.70 24.55
N ILE A 4 -8.46 34.99 24.98
CA ILE A 4 -8.96 33.76 24.36
C ILE A 4 -9.76 34.19 23.12
N PHE A 5 -9.07 34.43 22.00
CA PHE A 5 -9.70 34.49 20.69
C PHE A 5 -8.92 33.56 19.78
N GLY A 6 -9.28 32.28 19.82
CA GLY A 6 -8.84 31.30 18.85
C GLY A 6 -9.40 31.69 17.49
N SER A 7 -8.63 32.46 16.72
CA SER A 7 -8.97 32.82 15.36
C SER A 7 -9.23 31.54 14.55
N LYS A 8 -10.36 31.52 13.82
CA LYS A 8 -10.62 30.48 12.81
C LYS A 8 -9.40 30.48 11.87
N LYS A 9 -8.75 29.32 11.71
CA LYS A 9 -7.60 29.19 10.82
C LYS A 9 -7.94 29.79 9.46
N THR A 10 -7.03 30.59 8.92
CA THR A 10 -7.19 31.08 7.56
C THR A 10 -7.14 29.91 6.59
N VAL A 11 -7.75 30.08 5.42
CA VAL A 11 -7.74 29.04 4.37
C VAL A 11 -6.30 28.61 4.08
N GLU A 12 -5.35 29.55 4.01
CA GLU A 12 -3.94 29.23 3.78
C GLU A 12 -3.31 28.40 4.91
N GLU A 13 -3.64 28.69 6.17
CA GLU A 13 -3.18 27.88 7.31
C GLU A 13 -3.74 26.47 7.28
N GLN A 14 -5.00 26.31 6.85
CA GLN A 14 -5.62 25.00 6.69
C GLN A 14 -4.99 24.22 5.52
N LEU A 15 -4.71 24.85 4.38
CA LEU A 15 -3.98 24.22 3.28
C LEU A 15 -2.61 23.70 3.72
N ARG A 16 -1.87 24.51 4.48
CA ARG A 16 -0.57 24.11 5.03
C ARG A 16 -0.72 22.95 6.01
N ALA A 17 -1.77 22.94 6.83
CA ALA A 17 -2.06 21.83 7.75
C ALA A 17 -2.39 20.54 6.98
N ASN A 18 -3.22 20.62 5.94
CA ASN A 18 -3.60 19.48 5.11
C ASN A 18 -2.39 18.92 4.35
N LYS A 19 -1.54 19.78 3.77
CA LYS A 19 -0.28 19.35 3.15
C LYS A 19 0.63 18.60 4.12
N ARG A 20 0.76 19.09 5.37
CA ARG A 20 1.53 18.39 6.41
C ARG A 20 0.91 17.03 6.76
N ALA A 21 -0.41 16.94 6.85
CA ALA A 21 -1.10 15.70 7.13
C ALA A 21 -0.95 14.67 6.00
N ILE A 22 -1.02 15.11 4.74
CA ILE A 22 -0.75 14.28 3.56
C ILE A 22 0.69 13.75 3.60
N ASN A 23 1.67 14.61 3.87
CA ASN A 23 3.07 14.18 3.95
C ASN A 23 3.31 13.17 5.08
N ARG A 24 2.57 13.25 6.19
CA ARG A 24 2.61 12.22 7.25
C ARG A 24 2.01 10.92 6.75
N ALA A 25 0.82 10.96 6.15
CA ALA A 25 0.18 9.78 5.58
C ALA A 25 1.10 9.07 4.56
N VAL A 26 1.75 9.81 3.67
CA VAL A 26 2.73 9.26 2.71
C VAL A 26 3.86 8.49 3.43
N ARG A 27 4.45 9.06 4.48
CA ARG A 27 5.52 8.39 5.26
C ARG A 27 5.03 7.13 5.96
N GLU A 28 3.80 7.15 6.45
CA GLU A 28 3.17 5.98 7.08
C GLU A 28 2.92 4.86 6.06
N LEU A 29 2.43 5.20 4.86
CA LEU A 29 2.30 4.24 3.75
C LEU A 29 3.66 3.61 3.39
N GLU A 30 4.73 4.42 3.33
CA GLU A 30 6.08 3.91 3.05
C GLU A 30 6.59 2.99 4.14
N THR A 31 6.32 3.33 5.40
CA THR A 31 6.71 2.49 6.55
C THR A 31 6.00 1.14 6.50
N GLU A 32 4.69 1.13 6.24
CA GLU A 32 3.91 -0.11 6.17
C GLU A 32 4.27 -0.95 4.93
N LYS A 33 4.51 -0.30 3.78
CA LYS A 33 5.05 -0.96 2.59
C LYS A 33 6.37 -1.67 2.91
N ARG A 34 7.30 -0.99 3.59
CA ARG A 34 8.60 -1.59 3.95
C ARG A 34 8.43 -2.79 4.88
N ARG A 35 7.48 -2.74 5.81
CA ARG A 35 7.15 -3.88 6.68
C ARG A 35 6.65 -5.08 5.86
N LEU A 36 5.73 -4.86 4.91
CA LEU A 36 5.24 -5.91 4.02
C LEU A 36 6.34 -6.50 3.14
N GLU A 37 7.27 -5.68 2.66
CA GLU A 37 8.45 -6.15 1.90
C GLU A 37 9.36 -7.04 2.75
N GLN A 38 9.60 -6.67 4.01
CA GLN A 38 10.36 -7.49 4.95
C GLN A 38 9.66 -8.83 5.24
N ASP A 39 8.36 -8.79 5.49
CA ASP A 39 7.58 -10.00 5.77
C ASP A 39 7.53 -10.92 4.53
N LYS A 40 7.37 -10.35 3.33
CA LYS A 40 7.50 -11.11 2.07
C LYS A 40 8.85 -11.82 1.96
N ASN A 41 9.95 -11.14 2.32
CA ASN A 41 11.29 -11.73 2.28
C ASN A 41 11.44 -12.89 3.28
N LYS A 42 10.90 -12.74 4.50
CA LYS A 42 10.89 -13.82 5.52
C LYS A 42 10.10 -15.03 5.02
N ILE A 43 8.90 -14.82 4.49
CA ILE A 43 8.05 -15.88 3.93
C ILE A 43 8.76 -16.59 2.77
N THR A 44 9.48 -15.85 1.92
CA THR A 44 10.25 -16.43 0.82
C THR A 44 11.34 -17.38 1.33
N LEU A 45 12.03 -17.05 2.42
CA LEU A 45 13.03 -17.92 3.04
C LEU A 45 12.38 -19.17 3.64
N GLU A 46 11.22 -19.01 4.27
CA GLU A 46 10.45 -20.11 4.85
C GLU A 46 9.93 -21.08 3.79
N ILE A 47 9.37 -20.59 2.68
CA ILE A 47 8.96 -21.41 1.53
C ILE A 47 10.15 -22.23 1.01
N LYS A 48 11.33 -21.63 0.89
CA LYS A 48 12.53 -22.35 0.43
C LYS A 48 12.93 -23.49 1.38
N LYS A 49 12.71 -23.33 2.69
CA LYS A 49 12.99 -24.37 3.69
C LYS A 49 11.97 -25.51 3.58
N LEU A 50 10.68 -25.16 3.55
CA LEU A 50 9.57 -26.13 3.50
C LEU A 50 9.56 -26.92 2.18
N ALA A 51 9.85 -26.27 1.06
CA ALA A 51 9.96 -26.94 -0.24
C ALA A 51 11.08 -28.00 -0.27
N LYS A 52 12.22 -27.76 0.43
CA LYS A 52 13.28 -28.78 0.58
C LYS A 52 12.86 -29.95 1.47
N GLN A 53 11.93 -29.73 2.39
CA GLN A 53 11.37 -30.75 3.26
C GLN A 53 10.23 -31.54 2.59
N GLY A 54 9.80 -31.12 1.39
CA GLY A 54 8.69 -31.75 0.67
C GLY A 54 7.30 -31.34 1.17
N GLU A 55 7.20 -30.35 2.06
CA GLU A 55 5.94 -29.88 2.63
C GLU A 55 5.20 -28.92 1.67
N MET A 56 4.72 -29.47 0.56
CA MET A 56 4.11 -28.69 -0.52
C MET A 56 2.81 -27.98 -0.13
N ASP A 57 2.04 -28.51 0.81
CA ASP A 57 0.82 -27.86 1.29
C ASP A 57 1.12 -26.56 2.03
N ALA A 58 2.13 -26.56 2.90
CA ALA A 58 2.61 -25.36 3.59
C ALA A 58 3.18 -24.33 2.61
N VAL A 59 3.93 -24.78 1.59
CA VAL A 59 4.43 -23.94 0.49
C VAL A 59 3.30 -23.22 -0.23
N ARG A 60 2.20 -23.90 -0.58
CA ARG A 60 1.06 -23.27 -1.26
C ARG A 60 0.39 -22.21 -0.38
N ILE A 61 0.23 -22.46 0.92
CA ILE A 61 -0.38 -21.49 1.85
C ILE A 61 0.46 -20.22 1.94
N LEU A 62 1.78 -20.38 2.12
CA LEU A 62 2.70 -19.25 2.21
C LEU A 62 2.84 -18.49 0.89
N ALA A 63 2.77 -19.18 -0.26
CA ALA A 63 2.76 -18.53 -1.57
C ALA A 63 1.55 -17.62 -1.76
N LYS A 64 0.35 -18.03 -1.30
CA LYS A 64 -0.83 -17.16 -1.28
C LYS A 64 -0.59 -15.92 -0.41
N GLN A 65 0.16 -16.05 0.69
CA GLN A 65 0.52 -14.90 1.53
C GLN A 65 1.47 -13.93 0.82
N ILE A 66 2.40 -14.42 -0.02
CA ILE A 66 3.25 -13.57 -0.87
C ILE A 66 2.40 -12.75 -1.86
N VAL A 67 1.44 -13.39 -2.52
CA VAL A 67 0.53 -12.71 -3.48
C VAL A 67 -0.23 -11.59 -2.78
N ARG A 68 -0.85 -11.88 -1.63
CA ARG A 68 -1.53 -10.86 -0.81
C ARG A 68 -0.60 -9.70 -0.46
N ASN A 69 0.63 -9.99 -0.02
CA ASN A 69 1.61 -8.94 0.31
C ASN A 69 1.99 -8.11 -0.91
N ASN A 70 2.16 -8.71 -2.10
CA ASN A 70 2.40 -7.97 -3.33
C ASN A 70 1.21 -7.05 -3.69
N ASN A 71 -0.02 -7.53 -3.52
CA ASN A 71 -1.22 -6.74 -3.77
C ASN A 71 -1.35 -5.57 -2.80
N TYR A 72 -1.04 -5.76 -1.52
CA TYR A 72 -0.94 -4.66 -0.58
C TYR A 72 0.16 -3.67 -0.97
N ILE A 73 1.37 -4.14 -1.32
CA ILE A 73 2.48 -3.26 -1.76
C ILE A 73 2.09 -2.43 -2.99
N ARG A 74 1.40 -3.04 -3.96
CA ARG A 74 0.89 -2.34 -5.16
C ARG A 74 -0.12 -1.26 -4.78
N ARG A 75 -1.10 -1.58 -3.92
CA ARG A 75 -2.10 -0.62 -3.41
C ARG A 75 -1.43 0.53 -2.65
N PHE A 76 -0.50 0.24 -1.75
CA PHE A 76 0.29 1.25 -1.02
C PHE A 76 1.07 2.16 -1.96
N THR A 77 1.66 1.61 -3.02
CA THR A 77 2.42 2.38 -4.02
C THR A 77 1.51 3.32 -4.80
N LEU A 78 0.35 2.83 -5.25
CA LEU A 78 -0.64 3.66 -5.95
C LEU A 78 -1.17 4.79 -5.06
N MET A 79 -1.51 4.47 -3.81
CA MET A 79 -2.00 5.46 -2.85
C MET A 79 -0.96 6.54 -2.54
N LYS A 80 0.32 6.16 -2.43
CA LYS A 80 1.42 7.12 -2.28
C LYS A 80 1.42 8.11 -3.45
N THR A 81 1.43 7.61 -4.69
CA THR A 81 1.47 8.47 -5.88
C THR A 81 0.25 9.40 -5.95
N ASN A 82 -0.94 8.91 -5.60
CA ASN A 82 -2.16 9.73 -5.54
C ASN A 82 -2.08 10.82 -4.46
N LEU A 83 -1.56 10.52 -3.27
CA LEU A 83 -1.36 11.50 -2.21
C LEU A 83 -0.29 12.54 -2.57
N GLU A 84 0.80 12.14 -3.22
CA GLU A 84 1.82 13.06 -3.73
C GLU A 84 1.24 14.01 -4.79
N ALA A 85 0.45 13.48 -5.73
CA ALA A 85 -0.26 14.28 -6.73
C ALA A 85 -1.22 15.30 -6.08
N VAL A 86 -1.95 14.90 -5.04
CA VAL A 86 -2.77 15.81 -4.24
C VAL A 86 -1.92 16.88 -3.55
N GLY A 87 -0.79 16.49 -2.96
CA GLY A 87 0.16 17.42 -2.34
C GLY A 87 0.69 18.48 -3.30
N LEU A 88 0.92 18.11 -4.57
CA LEU A 88 1.29 19.01 -5.65
C LEU A 88 0.13 19.94 -6.05
N LYS A 89 -1.09 19.41 -6.22
CA LYS A 89 -2.30 20.22 -6.49
C LYS A 89 -2.58 21.25 -5.39
N LEU A 90 -2.33 20.90 -4.13
CA LEU A 90 -2.46 21.86 -3.02
C LEU A 90 -1.41 22.97 -3.06
N GLN A 91 -0.22 22.68 -3.60
CA GLN A 91 0.82 23.70 -3.78
C GLN A 91 0.44 24.71 -4.85
N THR A 92 -0.22 24.28 -5.92
CA THR A 92 -0.69 25.18 -6.99
C THR A 92 -1.90 26.03 -6.54
N LEU A 93 -2.76 25.49 -5.66
CA LEU A 93 -3.92 26.21 -5.13
C LEU A 93 -3.60 27.46 -4.31
N LYS A 94 -2.41 27.54 -3.70
CA LYS A 94 -1.96 28.78 -3.03
C LYS A 94 -1.84 29.96 -4.02
N SER A 95 -1.68 29.67 -5.31
CA SER A 95 -1.40 30.65 -6.36
C SER A 95 -2.58 30.93 -7.29
N THR A 96 -3.75 30.28 -7.09
CA THR A 96 -4.86 30.34 -8.06
C THR A 96 -6.22 30.41 -7.35
N ASN A 97 -7.15 31.22 -7.87
CA ASN A 97 -8.51 31.38 -7.33
C ASN A 97 -9.44 30.16 -7.52
N ALA A 98 -8.96 29.07 -8.14
CA ALA A 98 -9.73 27.86 -8.49
C ALA A 98 -9.86 26.85 -7.32
N MET A 99 -9.98 27.33 -6.08
CA MET A 99 -9.96 26.49 -4.89
C MET A 99 -11.18 25.55 -4.82
N GLY A 100 -12.38 26.00 -5.15
CA GLY A 100 -13.60 25.20 -4.98
C GLY A 100 -13.59 23.89 -5.77
N GLU A 101 -13.34 23.96 -7.08
CA GLU A 101 -13.33 22.79 -7.97
C GLU A 101 -12.16 21.84 -7.65
N THR A 102 -10.96 22.37 -7.43
CA THR A 102 -9.80 21.53 -7.13
C THR A 102 -9.97 20.81 -5.79
N MET A 103 -10.61 21.43 -4.79
CA MET A 103 -10.92 20.76 -3.53
C MET A 103 -11.96 19.65 -3.68
N LYS A 104 -12.90 19.77 -4.63
CA LYS A 104 -13.81 18.67 -5.01
C LYS A 104 -13.04 17.46 -5.51
N ASP A 105 -12.14 17.69 -6.46
CA ASP A 105 -11.31 16.64 -7.04
C ASP A 105 -10.43 15.94 -6.01
N ILE A 106 -9.77 16.73 -5.15
CA ILE A 106 -8.94 16.20 -4.07
C ILE A 106 -9.78 15.31 -3.14
N THR A 107 -10.95 15.78 -2.74
CA THR A 107 -11.85 15.03 -1.85
C THR A 107 -12.29 13.71 -2.49
N ARG A 108 -12.65 13.71 -3.78
CA ARG A 108 -13.01 12.49 -4.52
C ARG A 108 -11.87 11.48 -4.54
N VAL A 109 -10.65 11.91 -4.86
CA VAL A 109 -9.45 11.05 -4.86
C VAL A 109 -9.20 10.48 -3.46
N MET A 110 -9.32 11.30 -2.41
CA MET A 110 -9.17 10.85 -1.02
C MET A 110 -10.24 9.85 -0.58
N ARG A 111 -11.49 10.03 -1.01
CA ARG A 111 -12.59 9.09 -0.75
C ARG A 111 -12.30 7.70 -1.34
N ARG A 112 -11.89 7.63 -2.61
CA ARG A 112 -11.51 6.37 -3.28
C ARG A 112 -10.38 5.67 -2.53
N MET A 113 -9.33 6.40 -2.18
CA MET A 113 -8.20 5.86 -1.40
C MET A 113 -8.61 5.35 0.00
N ASN A 114 -9.55 6.01 0.67
CA ASN A 114 -10.03 5.58 1.98
C ASN A 114 -10.90 4.31 1.91
N ALA A 115 -11.64 4.10 0.82
CA ALA A 115 -12.43 2.88 0.63
C ALA A 115 -11.55 1.62 0.58
N SER A 116 -10.40 1.70 -0.10
CA SER A 116 -9.54 0.55 -0.33
C SER A 116 -8.73 0.12 0.90
N MET A 117 -8.46 1.03 1.86
CA MET A 117 -7.51 0.79 2.96
C MET A 117 -7.90 1.37 4.33
N LYS A 118 -9.02 2.09 4.46
CA LYS A 118 -9.58 2.63 5.72
C LYS A 118 -8.54 3.34 6.62
N LEU A 119 -7.77 4.26 6.04
CA LEU A 119 -6.71 4.95 6.78
C LEU A 119 -7.28 6.09 7.66
N PRO A 120 -7.12 6.05 8.99
CA PRO A 120 -7.69 7.06 9.88
C PRO A 120 -7.19 8.48 9.63
N GLN A 121 -5.93 8.66 9.20
CA GLN A 121 -5.44 10.01 8.86
C GLN A 121 -6.13 10.55 7.62
N LEU A 122 -6.40 9.71 6.62
CA LEU A 122 -7.02 10.13 5.37
C LEU A 122 -8.44 10.62 5.60
N GLN A 123 -9.19 9.96 6.48
CA GLN A 123 -10.53 10.38 6.90
C GLN A 123 -10.54 11.77 7.51
N LYS A 124 -9.56 12.08 8.37
CA LYS A 124 -9.43 13.42 8.98
C LYS A 124 -9.16 14.50 7.95
N ILE A 125 -8.28 14.20 6.98
CA ILE A 125 -7.93 15.14 5.92
C ILE A 125 -9.13 15.38 5.00
N MET A 126 -9.85 14.32 4.65
CA MET A 126 -11.06 14.37 3.83
C MET A 126 -12.15 15.23 4.48
N MET A 127 -12.45 15.04 5.77
CA MET A 127 -13.44 15.87 6.49
C MET A 127 -13.07 17.36 6.47
N GLU A 128 -11.78 17.69 6.60
CA GLU A 128 -11.31 19.08 6.56
C GLU A 128 -11.44 19.68 5.15
N PHE A 129 -11.24 18.88 4.09
CA PHE A 129 -11.48 19.32 2.72
C PHE A 129 -12.96 19.45 2.36
N GLU A 130 -13.81 18.56 2.84
CA GLU A 130 -15.27 18.64 2.68
C GLU A 130 -15.81 19.93 3.31
N LYS A 131 -15.34 20.26 4.51
CA LYS A 131 -15.70 21.51 5.20
C LYS A 131 -15.28 22.78 4.43
N GLN A 132 -14.14 22.74 3.75
CA GLN A 132 -13.60 23.88 2.99
C GLN A 132 -14.22 24.03 1.60
N SER A 133 -14.52 22.92 0.95
CA SER A 133 -15.16 22.90 -0.37
C SER A 133 -16.66 23.17 -0.31
N GLY A 134 -17.28 23.09 0.88
CA GLY A 134 -18.73 23.18 1.04
C GLY A 134 -19.45 21.94 0.50
N ILE A 135 -18.71 20.88 0.18
CA ILE A 135 -19.23 19.66 -0.43
C ILE A 135 -19.81 18.79 0.67
N LEU A 136 -21.11 18.95 0.88
CA LEU A 136 -21.97 18.03 1.62
C LEU A 136 -22.64 17.06 0.63
N GLU A 137 -21.92 16.64 -0.41
CA GLU A 137 -22.44 15.77 -1.47
C GLU A 137 -22.57 14.34 -0.92
N SER A 138 -23.84 13.91 -0.85
CA SER A 138 -24.35 12.68 -0.25
C SER A 138 -23.63 11.41 -0.70
N LYS A 139 -23.66 10.39 0.16
CA LYS A 139 -23.02 9.06 0.06
C LYS A 139 -23.31 8.25 -1.22
N GLU A 140 -24.09 8.73 -2.18
CA GLU A 140 -24.64 7.96 -3.30
C GLU A 140 -23.67 7.70 -4.47
N GLU A 141 -22.61 8.48 -4.67
CA GLU A 141 -21.67 8.26 -5.80
C GLU A 141 -20.64 7.12 -5.56
N MET A 142 -20.58 6.51 -4.37
CA MET A 142 -19.46 5.62 -4.00
C MET A 142 -19.53 4.20 -4.57
N MET A 143 -20.62 3.80 -5.23
CA MET A 143 -20.78 2.42 -5.71
C MET A 143 -20.19 2.18 -7.11
N SER A 144 -20.06 3.19 -7.97
CA SER A 144 -19.65 2.96 -9.37
C SER A 144 -18.15 2.84 -9.58
N ASP A 145 -17.32 3.53 -8.78
CA ASP A 145 -15.86 3.52 -8.92
C ASP A 145 -15.17 2.41 -8.11
N ALA A 146 -15.85 1.86 -7.10
CA ALA A 146 -15.31 0.80 -6.26
C ALA A 146 -15.31 -0.57 -6.95
N ILE A 147 -16.07 -0.71 -8.04
CA ILE A 147 -16.20 -1.95 -8.81
C ILE A 147 -14.93 -2.22 -9.64
N ASP A 148 -14.24 -1.18 -10.11
CA ASP A 148 -13.04 -1.34 -10.98
C ASP A 148 -11.77 -1.69 -10.17
N ASP A 149 -11.68 -1.23 -8.92
CA ASP A 149 -10.58 -1.57 -7.98
C ASP A 149 -10.83 -2.91 -7.22
N ALA A 150 -12.02 -3.49 -7.40
CA ALA A 150 -12.48 -4.74 -6.79
C ALA A 150 -12.40 -5.94 -7.75
N LEU A 151 -11.56 -5.87 -8.79
CA LEU A 151 -11.13 -7.04 -9.58
C LEU A 151 -10.27 -7.96 -8.69
N GLY A 152 -10.97 -8.72 -7.84
CA GLY A 152 -10.45 -9.70 -6.90
C GLY A 152 -10.38 -11.10 -7.48
N ASP A 153 -9.96 -11.25 -8.73
CA ASP A 153 -9.82 -12.56 -9.40
C ASP A 153 -8.37 -12.94 -9.75
N ASP A 154 -7.40 -12.01 -9.62
CA ASP A 154 -5.98 -12.25 -9.93
C ASP A 154 -5.22 -13.07 -8.84
N ASP A 155 -5.83 -13.26 -7.66
CA ASP A 155 -5.15 -13.85 -6.49
C ASP A 155 -4.82 -15.35 -6.66
N ILE A 156 -5.59 -16.08 -7.48
CA ILE A 156 -5.44 -17.54 -7.65
C ILE A 156 -4.30 -17.85 -8.63
N ASP A 157 -4.30 -17.23 -9.81
CA ASP A 157 -3.31 -17.49 -10.87
C ASP A 157 -1.90 -17.03 -10.49
N GLU A 158 -1.76 -15.91 -9.78
CA GLU A 158 -0.45 -15.43 -9.32
C GLU A 158 0.18 -16.38 -8.29
N SER A 159 -0.63 -17.08 -7.50
CA SER A 159 -0.13 -17.93 -6.41
C SER A 159 0.62 -19.16 -6.92
N GLU A 160 0.10 -19.81 -7.96
CA GLU A 160 0.76 -20.94 -8.61
C GLU A 160 2.04 -20.51 -9.34
N GLN A 161 2.04 -19.33 -9.95
CA GLN A 161 3.24 -18.76 -10.56
C GLN A 161 4.34 -18.50 -9.52
N VAL A 162 3.99 -17.99 -8.33
CA VAL A 162 4.93 -17.81 -7.22
C VAL A 162 5.50 -19.14 -6.76
N VAL A 163 4.66 -20.17 -6.57
CA VAL A 163 5.11 -21.53 -6.23
C VAL A 163 6.06 -22.06 -7.30
N ASN A 164 5.69 -21.98 -8.57
CA ASN A 164 6.51 -22.46 -9.68
C ASN A 164 7.85 -21.73 -9.77
N LYS A 165 7.88 -20.41 -9.54
CA LYS A 165 9.11 -19.62 -9.55
C LYS A 165 10.06 -19.99 -8.42
N VAL A 166 9.55 -20.14 -7.20
CA VAL A 166 10.37 -20.52 -6.03
C VAL A 166 10.87 -21.96 -6.17
N THR A 167 9.99 -22.87 -6.60
CA THR A 167 10.30 -24.27 -6.88
C THR A 167 11.38 -24.39 -7.95
N ARG A 168 11.24 -23.67 -9.08
CA ARG A 168 12.26 -23.63 -10.15
C ARG A 168 13.61 -23.12 -9.65
N GLN A 169 13.64 -22.07 -8.81
CA GLN A 169 14.89 -21.59 -8.21
C GLN A 169 15.60 -22.65 -7.34
N LEU A 170 14.86 -23.55 -6.69
CA LEU A 170 15.45 -24.62 -5.88
C LEU A 170 16.07 -25.73 -6.75
N TYR A 171 15.40 -26.12 -7.85
CA TYR A 171 15.86 -27.20 -8.74
C TYR A 171 16.97 -26.79 -9.73
N HIS A 172 17.27 -25.49 -9.87
CA HIS A 172 18.40 -24.98 -10.67
C HIS A 172 19.63 -24.63 -9.81
N SER A 173 19.53 -24.78 -8.47
CA SER A 173 20.73 -24.79 -7.63
C SER A 173 21.41 -26.14 -7.84
N PRO A 174 22.68 -26.20 -8.31
CA PRO A 174 23.38 -27.47 -8.39
C PRO A 174 23.34 -28.14 -7.01
N PRO A 175 23.13 -29.46 -6.93
CA PRO A 175 23.14 -30.16 -5.65
C PRO A 175 24.47 -29.85 -4.93
N PRO A 176 24.46 -29.70 -3.59
CA PRO A 176 25.70 -29.56 -2.85
C PRO A 176 26.61 -30.74 -3.25
N PRO A 177 27.91 -30.50 -3.54
CA PRO A 177 28.81 -31.59 -3.88
C PRO A 177 28.73 -32.62 -2.76
N SER A 178 28.23 -33.81 -3.10
CA SER A 178 28.20 -34.95 -2.19
C SER A 178 29.64 -35.21 -1.78
N GLY A 179 29.98 -34.84 -0.55
CA GLY A 179 31.24 -35.21 0.06
C GLY A 179 31.33 -36.73 0.07
N PHE A 180 32.12 -37.29 -0.83
CA PHE A 180 32.57 -38.66 -0.75
C PHE A 180 33.60 -38.75 0.39
N GLY A 181 33.10 -38.85 1.61
CA GLY A 181 33.83 -39.44 2.72
C GLY A 181 33.76 -40.95 2.58
N GLY A 182 34.85 -41.57 2.14
CA GLY A 182 34.96 -43.02 2.06
C GLY A 182 36.41 -43.44 1.93
N ARG A 183 37.08 -43.61 3.07
CA ARG A 183 38.36 -44.32 3.16
C ARG A 183 38.19 -45.71 2.56
N GLN A 184 39.11 -46.11 1.70
CA GLN A 184 39.45 -47.51 1.54
C GLN A 184 40.96 -47.62 1.46
N LEU A 185 41.54 -48.14 2.55
CA LEU A 185 42.80 -48.86 2.53
C LEU A 185 42.70 -50.05 1.55
N CYS A 186 43.87 -50.55 1.12
CA CYS A 186 44.21 -51.68 0.21
C CYS A 186 44.81 -51.17 -1.11
N CYS A 187 46.07 -51.45 -1.49
CA CYS A 187 47.15 -52.31 -0.99
C CYS A 187 48.49 -51.60 -1.19
#